data_AF-A0A2D0HKN2-F1
#
_entry.id   AF-A0A2D0HKN2-F1
#
_cell.length_a   1.000
_cell.length_b   1.000
_cell.length_c   1.000
_cell.angle_alpha   90.00
_cell.angle_beta   90.00
_cell.angle_gamma   90.00
#
_symmetry.space_group_name_H-M   'P 1'
#
loop_
_entity.id
_entity.type
_entity.pdbx_description
1 polymer ?
#
loop_
_entity_poly.entity_id
_entity_poly.type
_entity_poly.pdbx_seq_one_letter_code
_entity_poly.pdbx_strand_id
1 'polypeptide(L)'
;TGVRAMILPFTGNQEREQTIRAEKLSNLGIVKFINHNYLQPDYLAINIINYLKEQPNKISFDSGGVEKTANILKALAVKQKFA
;
A
#
# COMPACT_ATOMS: atom_id res chain seq x y z
N THR A 1 6.33 -10.35 5.34
CA THR A 1 5.72 -9.89 4.07
C THR A 1 5.93 -10.97 3.01
N GLY A 2 5.20 -10.93 1.89
CA GLY A 2 5.33 -11.94 0.81
C GLY A 2 4.14 -12.89 0.64
N VAL A 3 2.99 -12.55 1.24
CA VAL A 3 1.73 -13.26 0.99
C VAL A 3 1.04 -12.62 -0.21
N ARG A 4 0.48 -13.45 -1.11
CA ARG A 4 -0.40 -13.01 -2.18
C ARG A 4 -1.64 -12.35 -1.59
N ALA A 5 -1.91 -11.10 -1.94
CA ALA A 5 -3.10 -10.38 -1.50
C ALA A 5 -3.80 -9.68 -2.67
N MET A 6 -5.12 -9.87 -2.77
CA MET A 6 -6.01 -9.07 -3.62
C MET A 6 -6.76 -8.08 -2.72
N ILE A 7 -6.77 -6.80 -3.08
CA ILE A 7 -7.39 -5.73 -2.29
C ILE A 7 -8.50 -5.06 -3.08
N LEU A 8 -9.71 -5.12 -2.53
CA LEU A 8 -10.82 -4.24 -2.88
C LEU A 8 -10.81 -3.07 -1.90
N PRO A 9 -10.41 -1.85 -2.31
CA PRO A 9 -10.46 -0.71 -1.42
C PRO A 9 -11.91 -0.34 -1.08
N PHE A 10 -12.13 0.13 0.14
CA PHE A 10 -13.43 0.67 0.55
C PHE A 10 -13.73 1.95 -0.23
N THR A 11 -14.91 2.02 -0.85
CA THR A 11 -15.34 3.18 -1.67
C THR A 11 -16.39 4.07 -1.00
N GLY A 12 -16.78 3.78 0.25
CA GLY A 12 -17.71 4.62 1.00
C GLY A 12 -17.05 5.91 1.50
N ASN A 13 -17.86 6.93 1.78
CA ASN A 13 -17.45 8.20 2.39
C ASN A 13 -16.25 8.91 1.71
N GLN A 14 -16.08 8.72 0.40
CA GLN A 14 -14.94 9.26 -0.36
C GLN A 14 -13.57 8.85 0.23
N GLU A 15 -13.47 7.65 0.81
CA GLU A 15 -12.22 7.18 1.39
C GLU A 15 -11.14 6.99 0.30
N ARG A 16 -10.33 8.03 0.15
CA ARG A 16 -9.29 8.15 -0.86
C ARG A 16 -7.97 7.53 -0.41
N GLU A 17 -7.66 7.51 0.89
CA GLU A 17 -6.38 7.04 1.40
C GLU A 17 -6.17 5.54 1.20
N GLN A 18 -7.17 4.72 1.55
CA GLN A 18 -7.12 3.28 1.32
C GLN A 18 -6.99 2.95 -0.17
N THR A 19 -7.73 3.67 -1.01
CA THR A 19 -7.65 3.52 -2.47
C THR A 19 -6.25 3.87 -2.98
N ILE A 20 -5.71 5.03 -2.60
CA ILE A 20 -4.36 5.45 -2.98
C ILE A 20 -3.31 4.44 -2.49
N ARG A 21 -3.47 3.91 -1.27
CA ARG A 21 -2.53 2.93 -0.71
C ARG A 21 -2.56 1.62 -1.48
N ALA A 22 -3.74 1.10 -1.79
CA ALA A 22 -3.91 -0.13 -2.57
C ALA A 22 -3.34 0.03 -3.98
N GLU A 23 -3.59 1.17 -4.63
CA GLU A 23 -3.06 1.48 -5.96
C GLU A 23 -1.52 1.56 -5.95
N LYS A 24 -0.93 2.30 -5.00
CA LYS A 24 0.54 2.39 -4.88
C LYS A 24 1.19 1.03 -4.65
N LEU A 25 0.63 0.21 -3.76
CA LEU A 25 1.15 -1.13 -3.49
C LEU A 25 0.97 -2.07 -4.68
N SER A 26 -0.12 -1.92 -5.44
CA SER A 26 -0.37 -2.70 -6.66
C SER A 26 0.62 -2.32 -7.76
N ASN A 27 0.92 -1.04 -7.94
CA ASN A 27 1.92 -0.56 -8.90
C ASN A 27 3.34 -1.06 -8.56
N LEU A 28 3.60 -1.36 -7.29
CA LEU A 28 4.85 -1.99 -6.85
C LEU A 28 4.84 -3.53 -6.98
N GLY A 29 3.73 -4.13 -7.44
CA GLY A 29 3.55 -5.58 -7.58
C GLY A 29 3.47 -6.35 -6.25
N ILE A 30 3.16 -5.66 -5.15
CA ILE A 30 3.09 -6.27 -3.80
C ILE A 30 1.72 -6.90 -3.57
N VAL A 31 0.67 -6.26 -4.09
CA VAL A 31 -0.72 -6.71 -4.00
C VAL A 31 -1.37 -6.60 -5.37
N LYS A 32 -2.51 -7.25 -5.57
CA LYS A 32 -3.37 -7.08 -6.74
C LYS A 32 -4.52 -6.15 -6.37
N PHE A 33 -4.64 -5.02 -7.06
CA PHE A 33 -5.84 -4.18 -6.95
C PHE A 33 -7.02 -4.84 -7.68
N ILE A 34 -8.18 -4.91 -7.02
CA ILE A 34 -9.45 -5.31 -7.63
C ILE A 34 -10.51 -4.23 -7.40
N ASN A 35 -11.46 -4.12 -8.32
CA ASN A 35 -12.62 -3.23 -8.21
C ASN A 35 -13.93 -4.01 -8.25
N HIS A 36 -15.06 -3.32 -8.05
CA HIS A 36 -16.39 -3.91 -7.97
C HIS A 36 -16.80 -4.73 -9.20
N ASN A 37 -16.27 -4.41 -10.39
CA ASN A 37 -16.61 -5.12 -11.62
C ASN A 37 -16.02 -6.54 -11.66
N TYR A 38 -15.04 -6.84 -10.80
CA TYR A 38 -14.41 -8.16 -10.70
C TYR A 38 -15.08 -9.09 -9.67
N LEU A 39 -16.13 -8.64 -8.99
CA LEU A 39 -16.75 -9.38 -7.88
C LEU A 39 -17.85 -10.36 -8.29
N GLN A 40 -18.16 -10.47 -9.58
CA GLN A 40 -19.03 -11.55 -10.03
C GLN A 40 -18.37 -12.89 -9.70
N PRO A 41 -19.09 -13.88 -9.15
CA PRO A 41 -18.51 -15.10 -8.58
C PRO A 41 -17.51 -15.80 -9.50
N ASP A 42 -17.89 -16.02 -10.76
CA ASP A 42 -17.05 -16.73 -11.73
C ASP A 42 -15.79 -15.93 -12.08
N TYR A 43 -15.92 -14.62 -12.30
CA TYR A 43 -14.77 -13.75 -12.56
C TYR A 43 -13.84 -13.68 -11.36
N LEU A 44 -14.37 -13.57 -10.14
CA LEU A 44 -13.56 -13.52 -8.93
C LEU A 44 -12.79 -14.83 -8.73
N ALA A 45 -13.45 -15.98 -8.90
CA ALA A 45 -12.83 -17.30 -8.80
C ALA A 45 -11.68 -17.47 -9.79
N ILE A 46 -11.89 -17.11 -11.06
CA ILE A 46 -10.86 -17.16 -12.11
C ILE A 46 -9.68 -16.25 -11.77
N ASN A 47 -9.95 -15.03 -11.30
CA ASN A 47 -8.89 -14.09 -10.90
C ASN A 47 -8.07 -14.63 -9.73
N ILE A 48 -8.72 -15.26 -8.73
CA ILE A 48 -8.03 -15.90 -7.60
C ILE A 48 -7.11 -17.02 -8.10
N ILE A 49 -7.64 -17.94 -8.91
CA ILE A 49 -6.87 -19.07 -9.45
C ILE A 49 -5.65 -18.59 -10.24
N ASN A 50 -5.83 -17.56 -11.06
CA ASN A 50 -4.73 -16.98 -11.83
C ASN A 50 -3.69 -16.32 -10.91
N TYR A 51 -4.12 -15.54 -9.94
CA TYR A 51 -3.23 -14.83 -9.02
C TYR A 51 -2.44 -15.76 -8.10
N LEU A 52 -2.96 -16.95 -7.79
CA LEU A 52 -2.21 -17.98 -7.04
C LEU A 52 -0.90 -18.40 -7.72
N LYS A 53 -0.78 -18.22 -9.04
CA LYS A 53 0.43 -18.51 -9.82
C LYS A 53 1.46 -17.38 -9.77
N GLU A 54 1.07 -16.19 -9.33
CA GLU A 54 1.96 -15.04 -9.22
C GLU A 54 2.77 -15.07 -7.92
N GLN A 55 3.91 -14.37 -7.93
CA GLN A 55 4.75 -14.14 -6.76
C GLN A 55 4.78 -12.64 -6.47
N PRO A 56 4.34 -12.18 -5.28
CA PRO A 56 4.37 -10.77 -4.96
C PRO A 56 5.81 -10.27 -4.85
N ASN A 57 6.05 -9.05 -5.34
CA ASN A 57 7.35 -8.41 -5.22
C ASN A 57 7.72 -8.21 -3.75
N LYS A 58 8.99 -8.45 -3.44
CA LYS A 58 9.56 -8.08 -2.15
C LYS A 58 10.08 -6.66 -2.24
N ILE A 59 9.60 -5.80 -1.35
CA ILE A 59 10.16 -4.46 -1.17
C ILE A 59 10.84 -4.36 0.20
N SER A 60 11.87 -3.54 0.26
CA SER A 60 12.38 -3.03 1.53
C SER A 60 11.60 -1.77 1.87
N PHE A 61 10.99 -1.72 3.05
CA PHE A 61 10.33 -0.53 3.56
C PHE A 61 11.11 -0.01 4.74
N ASP A 62 11.43 1.29 4.69
CA ASP A 62 12.07 1.97 5.80
C ASP A 62 11.04 2.21 6.92
N SER A 63 11.17 1.43 7.99
CA SER A 63 10.29 1.52 9.17
C SER A 63 10.79 2.52 10.22
N GLY A 64 11.95 3.16 10.01
CA GLY A 64 12.56 4.12 10.94
C GLY A 64 11.92 5.50 10.93
N GLY A 65 10.68 5.64 10.45
CA GLY A 65 10.02 6.93 10.23
C GLY A 65 9.98 7.81 11.48
N VAL A 66 9.64 7.24 12.64
CA VAL A 66 9.57 7.97 13.92
C VAL A 66 10.91 8.59 14.29
N GLU A 67 11.98 7.80 14.27
CA GLU A 67 13.33 8.25 14.62
C GLU A 67 13.82 9.32 13.64
N LYS A 68 13.64 9.08 12.34
CA LYS A 68 14.04 10.01 11.28
C LYS A 68 13.31 11.35 11.39
N THR A 69 12.00 11.33 11.63
CA THR A 69 11.22 12.54 11.86
C THR A 69 11.70 13.27 13.11
N ALA A 70 11.95 12.57 14.22
CA ALA A 70 12.46 13.19 15.44
C ALA A 70 13.82 13.89 15.22
N ASN A 71 14.72 13.26 14.47
CA ASN A 71 16.02 13.85 14.13
C ASN A 71 15.88 15.11 13.26
N ILE A 72 14.99 15.10 12.27
CA ILE A 72 14.70 16.27 11.43
C ILE A 72 14.16 17.42 12.28
N LEU A 73 13.21 17.15 13.18
CA LEU A 73 12.61 18.17 14.04
C LEU A 73 13.63 18.78 15.01
N LYS A 74 14.52 17.96 15.60
CA LYS A 74 15.61 18.45 16.46
C LYS A 74 16.55 19.38 15.70
N ALA A 75 16.96 19.00 14.48
CA ALA A 75 17.82 19.81 13.64
C ALA A 75 17.15 21.16 13.27
N LEU A 76 15.86 21.14 12.95
CA LEU A 76 15.09 22.34 12.65
C LEU A 76 15.00 23.28 13.87
N ALA A 77 14.70 22.75 15.05
CA ALA A 77 14.60 23.54 16.28
C ALA A 77 15.94 24.16 16.70
N VAL A 78 17.06 23.45 16.51
CA VAL A 78 18.41 24.00 16.72
C VAL A 78 18.66 25.16 15.77
N LYS A 79 18.37 24.99 14.47
CA LYS A 79 18.57 26.06 13.47
C LYS A 79 17.78 27.33 13.79
N GLN A 80 16.55 27.20 14.29
CA GLN A 80 15.71 28.35 14.67
C GLN A 80 16.20 29.09 15.92
N LYS A 81 16.95 28.43 16.83
CA LYS A 81 17.53 29.10 18.00
C LYS A 81 18.75 29.96 17.66
N PHE A 82 19.37 29.73 16.52
CA PHE A 82 20.59 30.42 16.07
C PHE A 82 20.36 31.29 14.82
N ALA A 83 19.11 31.47 14.40
CA ALA A 83 18.68 32.39 13.35
C ALA A 83 17.96 33.59 13.98
#